data_AF-A0A3S2A5S6-F1
#
_entry.id   AF-A0A3S2A5S6-F1
#
_cell.length_a   1.000
_cell.length_b   1.000
_cell.length_c   1.000
_cell.angle_alpha   90.00
_cell.angle_beta   90.00
_cell.angle_gamma   90.00
#
_symmetry.space_group_name_H-M   'P 1'
#
loop_
_entity.id
_entity.type
_entity.pdbx_description
1 polymer ?
#
loop_
_entity_poly.entity_id
_entity_poly.type
_entity_poly.pdbx_seq_one_letter_code
_entity_poly.pdbx_strand_id
1 'polypeptide(L)'
;LQQRLNRKTVAPKMQQQYPAFMRCYDLLQVGGEDLRALPFRERRGRLESFVATLDPSRFDLSPFVDFTDWQTLEELRRAPPHPIIEGVMLKRWDSAYVAGRPKGPWFKWKRDPHTVDAVLMYAQRGHGKRSSFYSDYTFGVWTGAEGEEELVPVGKAYFGFTDEELKQIDKYVRDNTIERFGPVRSVRADRDNGLVLEVAFEGLNRSTRHKSGVAMRFPRISRLRWDKPANEADHIETLQALLDR
;
A
#
# COMPACT_ATOMS: atom_id res chain seq x y z
N LEU A 1 6.98 8.07 -12.28
CA LEU A 1 7.05 6.93 -13.23
C LEU A 1 5.68 6.48 -13.74
N GLN A 2 4.64 6.31 -12.89
CA GLN A 2 3.34 5.74 -13.28
C GLN A 2 2.68 6.42 -14.50
N GLN A 3 2.75 7.75 -14.61
CA GLN A 3 2.23 8.51 -15.76
C GLN A 3 2.91 8.16 -17.10
N ARG A 4 4.10 7.55 -17.05
CA ARG A 4 4.90 7.12 -18.21
C ARG A 4 4.77 5.62 -18.51
N LEU A 5 4.38 4.79 -17.54
CA LEU A 5 4.26 3.34 -17.73
C LEU A 5 3.20 3.01 -18.79
N ASN A 6 3.42 1.91 -19.52
CA ASN A 6 2.55 1.42 -20.60
C ASN A 6 2.36 2.36 -21.80
N ARG A 7 3.17 3.42 -21.93
CA ARG A 7 3.21 4.27 -23.13
C ARG A 7 4.32 3.80 -24.06
N LYS A 8 3.98 3.54 -25.33
CA LYS A 8 4.97 3.20 -26.37
C LYS A 8 5.90 4.39 -26.68
N THR A 9 5.34 5.60 -26.71
CA THR A 9 6.07 6.84 -26.96
C THR A 9 5.73 7.85 -25.87
N VAL A 10 6.75 8.49 -25.31
CA VAL A 10 6.60 9.52 -24.26
C VAL A 10 6.89 10.89 -24.87
N ALA A 11 5.89 11.77 -24.93
CA ALA A 11 6.04 13.10 -25.52
C ALA A 11 7.07 13.97 -24.77
N PRO A 12 7.78 14.90 -25.45
CA PRO A 12 8.83 15.73 -24.82
C PRO A 12 8.36 16.48 -23.57
N LYS A 13 7.15 17.07 -23.59
CA LYS A 13 6.55 17.74 -22.43
C LYS A 13 6.43 16.81 -21.22
N MET A 14 6.08 15.55 -21.44
CA MET A 14 5.95 14.56 -20.36
C MET A 14 7.32 14.12 -19.83
N GLN A 15 8.35 14.06 -20.68
CA GLN A 15 9.71 13.78 -20.23
C GLN A 15 10.24 14.90 -19.34
N GLN A 16 9.94 16.16 -19.68
CA GLN A 16 10.30 17.33 -18.87
C GLN A 16 9.51 17.40 -17.55
N GLN A 17 8.20 17.16 -17.59
CA GLN A 17 7.36 17.21 -16.37
C GLN A 17 7.59 16.01 -15.44
N TYR A 18 7.95 14.85 -15.98
CA TYR A 18 8.13 13.61 -15.24
C TYR A 18 9.45 12.92 -15.64
N PRO A 19 10.60 13.52 -15.28
CA PRO A 19 11.89 12.90 -15.51
C PRO A 19 11.94 11.53 -14.80
N ALA A 20 12.74 10.62 -15.34
CA ALA A 20 12.95 9.32 -14.73
C ALA A 20 14.45 9.06 -14.64
N PHE A 21 14.84 8.47 -13.53
CA PHE A 21 16.18 7.97 -13.28
C PHE A 21 16.07 6.51 -12.83
N MET A 22 17.17 5.77 -12.91
CA MET A 22 17.25 4.39 -12.50
C MET A 22 18.19 4.27 -11.31
N ARG A 23 17.64 3.83 -10.17
CA ARG A 23 18.43 3.45 -9.00
C ARG A 23 18.75 1.97 -9.03
N CYS A 24 20.00 1.66 -9.31
CA CYS A 24 20.50 0.30 -9.45
C CYS A 24 20.79 -0.33 -8.09
N TYR A 25 20.35 -1.57 -7.87
CA TYR A 25 20.47 -2.24 -6.57
C TYR A 25 20.98 -3.70 -6.63
N ASP A 26 21.12 -4.27 -7.82
CA ASP A 26 21.77 -5.56 -8.07
C ASP A 26 22.25 -5.63 -9.53
N LEU A 27 23.18 -6.52 -9.82
CA LEU A 27 23.68 -6.81 -11.17
C LEU A 27 23.63 -8.33 -11.37
N LEU A 28 22.74 -8.77 -12.26
CA LEU A 28 22.50 -10.20 -12.48
C LEU A 28 23.36 -10.78 -13.62
N GLN A 29 23.75 -9.94 -14.57
CA GLN A 29 24.55 -10.31 -15.72
C GLN A 29 25.29 -9.08 -16.24
N VAL A 30 26.51 -9.26 -16.72
CA VAL A 30 27.27 -8.24 -17.45
C VAL A 30 27.97 -8.87 -18.65
N GLY A 31 27.73 -8.32 -19.84
CA GLY A 31 28.15 -8.96 -21.09
C GLY A 31 27.61 -10.40 -21.19
N GLY A 32 28.51 -11.38 -21.35
CA GLY A 32 28.19 -12.80 -21.38
C GLY A 32 28.26 -13.53 -20.02
N GLU A 33 28.66 -12.85 -18.94
CA GLU A 33 28.87 -13.46 -17.62
C GLU A 33 27.58 -13.38 -16.78
N ASP A 34 27.06 -14.54 -16.38
CA ASP A 34 25.94 -14.66 -15.44
C ASP A 34 26.46 -14.60 -13.99
N LEU A 35 26.01 -13.60 -13.24
CA LEU A 35 26.45 -13.34 -11.87
C LEU A 35 25.48 -13.90 -10.83
N ARG A 36 24.33 -14.47 -11.22
CA ARG A 36 23.25 -14.84 -10.29
C ARG A 36 23.69 -15.84 -9.22
N ALA A 37 24.60 -16.75 -9.57
CA ALA A 37 25.13 -17.74 -8.63
C ALA A 37 26.08 -17.15 -7.58
N LEU A 38 26.66 -15.97 -7.85
CA LEU A 38 27.60 -15.33 -6.92
C LEU A 38 26.86 -14.76 -5.70
N PRO A 39 27.52 -14.71 -4.52
CA PRO A 39 27.02 -14.00 -3.35
C PRO A 39 26.69 -12.53 -3.62
N PHE A 40 25.69 -11.98 -2.91
CA PHE A 40 25.27 -10.57 -3.09
C PHE A 40 26.42 -9.58 -2.91
N ARG A 41 27.34 -9.83 -1.97
CA ARG A 41 28.56 -9.01 -1.78
C ARG A 41 29.41 -8.86 -3.05
N GLU A 42 29.55 -9.94 -3.82
CA GLU A 42 30.36 -9.96 -5.03
C GLU A 42 29.60 -9.28 -6.18
N ARG A 43 28.31 -9.59 -6.32
CA ARG A 43 27.44 -8.91 -7.29
C ARG A 43 27.36 -7.41 -7.03
N ARG A 44 27.36 -7.00 -5.77
CA ARG A 44 27.34 -5.59 -5.37
C ARG A 44 28.63 -4.88 -5.78
N GLY A 45 29.80 -5.47 -5.53
CA GLY A 45 31.06 -4.89 -6.00
C GLY A 45 31.10 -4.76 -7.53
N ARG A 46 30.62 -5.79 -8.25
CA ARG A 46 30.48 -5.74 -9.72
C ARG A 46 29.51 -4.65 -10.17
N LEU A 47 28.39 -4.48 -9.46
CA LEU A 47 27.41 -3.43 -9.70
C LEU A 47 28.01 -2.03 -9.51
N GLU A 48 28.78 -1.82 -8.44
CA GLU A 48 29.44 -0.54 -8.15
C GLU A 48 30.37 -0.13 -9.30
N SER A 49 31.24 -1.03 -9.74
CA SER A 49 32.11 -0.79 -10.90
C SER A 49 31.32 -0.54 -12.19
N PHE A 50 30.22 -1.27 -12.41
CA PHE A 50 29.39 -1.09 -13.60
C PHE A 50 28.66 0.25 -13.62
N VAL A 51 28.07 0.67 -12.50
CA VAL A 51 27.34 1.96 -12.46
C VAL A 51 28.28 3.15 -12.59
N ALA A 52 29.53 3.03 -12.14
CA ALA A 52 30.55 4.06 -12.35
C ALA A 52 30.84 4.35 -13.84
N THR A 53 30.48 3.45 -14.77
CA THR A 53 30.61 3.69 -16.22
C THR A 53 29.36 4.27 -16.87
N LEU A 54 28.28 4.49 -16.11
CA LEU A 54 27.00 5.00 -16.62
C LEU A 54 26.88 6.52 -16.43
N ASP A 55 25.96 7.14 -17.17
CA ASP A 55 25.61 8.56 -17.03
C ASP A 55 25.04 8.86 -15.62
N PRO A 56 25.76 9.61 -14.77
CA PRO A 56 25.36 9.87 -13.39
C PRO A 56 24.11 10.75 -13.27
N SER A 57 23.68 11.41 -14.36
CA SER A 57 22.41 12.16 -14.39
C SER A 57 21.19 11.25 -14.54
N ARG A 58 21.38 9.99 -14.95
CA ARG A 58 20.32 9.02 -15.25
C ARG A 58 20.36 7.79 -14.36
N PHE A 59 21.53 7.46 -13.82
CA PHE A 59 21.77 6.26 -13.04
C PHE A 59 22.43 6.62 -11.72
N ASP A 60 21.93 6.02 -10.64
CA ASP A 60 22.62 6.02 -9.35
C ASP A 60 22.60 4.63 -8.72
N LEU A 61 23.39 4.47 -7.68
CA LEU A 61 23.38 3.27 -6.86
C LEU A 61 22.41 3.47 -5.69
N SER A 62 21.64 2.42 -5.38
CA SER A 62 21.02 2.33 -4.07
C SER A 62 22.14 2.36 -3.02
N PRO A 63 22.11 3.31 -2.08
CA PRO A 63 23.14 3.38 -1.04
C PRO A 63 22.97 2.21 -0.08
N PHE A 64 24.06 1.84 0.58
CA PHE A 64 23.96 1.08 1.82
C PHE A 64 23.37 1.93 2.92
N VAL A 65 22.72 1.27 3.86
CA VAL A 65 22.23 1.90 5.09
C VAL A 65 23.14 1.39 6.18
N ASP A 66 24.00 2.24 6.70
CA ASP A 66 24.88 1.91 7.81
C ASP A 66 24.07 1.93 9.12
N PHE A 67 24.23 0.90 9.94
CA PHE A 67 23.59 0.79 11.25
C PHE A 67 24.47 -0.07 12.17
N THR A 68 24.44 0.21 13.47
CA THR A 68 25.19 -0.55 14.50
C THR A 68 24.35 -1.60 15.19
N ASP A 69 23.03 -1.41 15.21
CA ASP A 69 22.06 -2.25 15.90
C ASP A 69 20.67 -2.12 15.25
N TRP A 70 19.75 -3.00 15.68
CA TRP A 70 18.40 -3.06 15.16
C TRP A 70 17.57 -1.81 15.48
N GLN A 71 17.87 -1.10 16.57
CA GLN A 71 17.12 0.10 16.96
C GLN A 71 17.44 1.25 16.01
N THR A 72 18.72 1.46 15.70
CA THR A 72 19.17 2.47 14.73
C THR A 72 18.56 2.21 13.35
N LEU A 73 18.53 0.96 12.91
CA LEU A 73 17.92 0.60 11.63
C LEU A 73 16.39 0.82 11.61
N GLU A 74 15.73 0.56 12.73
CA GLU A 74 14.29 0.82 12.90
C GLU A 74 13.97 2.32 12.83
N GLU A 75 14.80 3.18 13.42
CA GLU A 75 14.67 4.64 13.30
C GLU A 75 14.84 5.11 11.84
N LEU A 76 15.87 4.60 11.15
CA LEU A 76 16.12 4.89 9.73
C LEU A 76 14.99 4.37 8.82
N ARG A 77 14.39 3.22 9.17
CA ARG A 77 13.21 2.70 8.47
C ARG A 77 12.03 3.66 8.64
N ARG A 78 11.75 4.09 9.87
CA ARG A 78 10.61 4.96 10.22
C ARG A 78 10.73 6.36 9.63
N ALA A 79 11.93 6.93 9.64
CA ALA A 79 12.22 8.29 9.17
C ALA A 79 13.31 8.27 8.08
N PRO A 80 12.98 7.80 6.85
CA PRO A 80 13.96 7.73 5.78
C PRO A 80 14.33 9.14 5.28
N PRO A 81 15.51 9.31 4.66
CA PRO A 81 16.02 10.62 4.23
C PRO A 81 15.18 11.28 3.13
N HIS A 82 14.26 10.56 2.50
CA HIS A 82 13.35 11.12 1.51
C HIS A 82 11.94 10.52 1.68
N PRO A 83 10.86 11.34 1.63
CA PRO A 83 9.51 10.90 1.97
C PRO A 83 8.95 9.80 1.06
N ILE A 84 9.44 9.68 -0.18
CA ILE A 84 9.05 8.63 -1.14
C ILE A 84 9.60 7.24 -0.78
N ILE A 85 10.59 7.15 0.10
CA ILE A 85 11.19 5.87 0.47
C ILE A 85 10.20 5.09 1.34
N GLU A 86 9.89 3.87 0.92
CA GLU A 86 8.88 3.05 1.60
C GLU A 86 9.44 2.29 2.82
N GLY A 87 10.76 2.24 3.00
CA GLY A 87 11.45 1.54 4.10
C GLY A 87 12.81 1.02 3.64
N VAL A 88 13.27 -0.08 4.24
CA VAL A 88 14.58 -0.67 3.97
C VAL A 88 14.48 -2.04 3.30
N MET A 89 15.48 -2.36 2.48
CA MET A 89 15.65 -3.69 1.91
C MET A 89 16.75 -4.42 2.67
N LEU A 90 16.42 -5.50 3.35
CA LEU A 90 17.40 -6.38 3.97
C LEU A 90 17.77 -7.47 2.97
N LYS A 91 19.05 -7.61 2.65
CA LYS A 91 19.56 -8.63 1.75
C LYS A 91 20.62 -9.45 2.47
N ARG A 92 20.46 -10.77 2.46
CA ARG A 92 21.45 -11.69 3.00
C ARG A 92 22.76 -11.56 2.19
N TRP A 93 23.83 -11.17 2.86
CA TRP A 93 25.10 -10.74 2.27
C TRP A 93 25.79 -11.81 1.40
N ASP A 94 25.70 -13.05 1.84
CA ASP A 94 26.28 -14.24 1.21
C ASP A 94 25.30 -14.96 0.25
N SER A 95 24.11 -14.41 -0.01
CA SER A 95 23.10 -15.10 -0.82
C SER A 95 23.28 -14.91 -2.32
N ALA A 96 23.11 -16.01 -3.08
CA ALA A 96 22.90 -15.97 -4.52
C ALA A 96 21.57 -15.26 -4.86
N TYR A 97 21.44 -14.81 -6.11
CA TYR A 97 20.15 -14.34 -6.63
C TYR A 97 19.31 -15.56 -7.03
N VAL A 98 18.09 -15.63 -6.50
CA VAL A 98 17.15 -16.71 -6.80
C VAL A 98 15.90 -16.09 -7.42
N ALA A 99 15.58 -16.53 -8.64
CA ALA A 99 14.42 -16.05 -9.37
C ALA A 99 13.11 -16.44 -8.66
N GLY A 100 12.08 -15.62 -8.85
CA GLY A 100 10.75 -15.84 -8.25
C GLY A 100 10.56 -15.10 -6.93
N ARG A 101 9.93 -15.78 -5.95
CA ARG A 101 9.62 -15.21 -4.62
C ARG A 101 10.10 -16.12 -3.49
N PRO A 102 11.41 -16.46 -3.45
CA PRO A 102 11.95 -17.29 -2.37
C PRO A 102 11.83 -16.54 -1.03
N LYS A 103 11.48 -17.27 0.03
CA LYS A 103 11.52 -16.74 1.40
C LYS A 103 12.97 -16.76 1.90
N GLY A 104 13.43 -15.68 2.53
CA GLY A 104 14.70 -15.69 3.27
C GLY A 104 15.80 -14.77 2.72
N PRO A 105 16.20 -14.85 1.43
CA PRO A 105 17.33 -14.07 0.97
C PRO A 105 17.11 -12.57 1.14
N TRP A 106 15.95 -12.06 0.72
CA TRP A 106 15.63 -10.64 0.75
C TRP A 106 14.33 -10.38 1.49
N PHE A 107 14.32 -9.33 2.32
CA PHE A 107 13.15 -8.84 3.01
C PHE A 107 12.91 -7.37 2.70
N LYS A 108 11.65 -7.04 2.45
CA LYS A 108 11.18 -5.65 2.33
C LYS A 108 10.66 -5.26 3.70
N TRP A 109 11.41 -4.46 4.44
CA TRP A 109 10.96 -3.95 5.73
C TRP A 109 10.45 -2.53 5.54
N LYS A 110 9.18 -2.45 5.15
CA LYS A 110 8.48 -1.19 4.90
C LYS A 110 8.20 -0.45 6.19
N ARG A 111 8.01 0.86 6.11
CA ARG A 111 7.38 1.70 7.14
C ARG A 111 6.03 1.13 7.56
N ASP A 112 5.61 1.50 8.76
CA ASP A 112 4.29 1.13 9.25
C ASP A 112 3.25 1.82 8.37
N PRO A 113 2.18 1.09 7.98
CA PRO A 113 1.14 1.69 7.16
C PRO A 113 0.45 2.81 7.94
N HIS A 114 -0.12 3.76 7.21
CA HIS A 114 -1.11 4.64 7.82
C HIS A 114 -2.36 3.83 8.16
N THR A 115 -3.07 4.25 9.20
CA THR A 115 -4.32 3.63 9.62
C THR A 115 -5.42 4.68 9.70
N VAL A 116 -6.66 4.23 9.46
CA VAL A 116 -7.89 5.02 9.64
C VAL A 116 -8.99 4.09 10.12
N ASP A 117 -9.79 4.52 11.07
CA ASP A 117 -11.01 3.83 11.49
C ASP A 117 -12.16 4.28 10.56
N ALA A 118 -12.65 3.36 9.72
CA ALA A 118 -13.67 3.65 8.71
C ALA A 118 -14.89 2.72 8.85
N VAL A 119 -16.08 3.22 8.54
CA VAL A 119 -17.34 2.47 8.64
C VAL A 119 -17.59 1.65 7.38
N LEU A 120 -17.97 0.38 7.53
CA LEU A 120 -18.40 -0.47 6.42
C LEU A 120 -19.72 0.04 5.82
N MET A 121 -19.70 0.44 4.54
CA MET A 121 -20.87 0.98 3.84
C MET A 121 -21.48 -0.04 2.87
N TYR A 122 -20.63 -0.71 2.09
CA TYR A 122 -21.08 -1.66 1.08
C TYR A 122 -20.24 -2.93 1.09
N ALA A 123 -20.86 -4.04 0.73
CA ALA A 123 -20.19 -5.31 0.61
C ALA A 123 -20.62 -6.03 -0.68
N GLN A 124 -19.65 -6.54 -1.43
CA GLN A 124 -19.87 -7.27 -2.68
C GLN A 124 -19.46 -8.74 -2.52
N ARG A 125 -20.21 -9.63 -3.17
CA ARG A 125 -19.85 -11.05 -3.25
C ARG A 125 -18.47 -11.24 -3.89
N GLY A 126 -17.68 -12.13 -3.29
CA GLY A 126 -16.39 -12.53 -3.82
C GLY A 126 -16.48 -13.32 -5.12
N HIS A 127 -15.32 -13.68 -5.64
CA HIS A 127 -15.19 -14.54 -6.81
C HIS A 127 -14.44 -15.84 -6.45
N GLY A 128 -14.59 -16.88 -7.29
CA GLY A 128 -13.91 -18.16 -7.11
C GLY A 128 -14.22 -18.82 -5.77
N LYS A 129 -13.18 -19.15 -4.98
CA LYS A 129 -13.29 -19.81 -3.67
C LYS A 129 -14.09 -19.01 -2.63
N ARG A 130 -14.27 -17.69 -2.82
CA ARG A 130 -15.01 -16.81 -1.91
C ARG A 130 -16.38 -16.38 -2.47
N SER A 131 -16.90 -17.07 -3.48
CA SER A 131 -18.16 -16.70 -4.14
C SER A 131 -19.40 -16.74 -3.24
N SER A 132 -19.39 -17.55 -2.18
CA SER A 132 -20.46 -17.64 -1.18
C SER A 132 -20.45 -16.50 -0.15
N PHE A 133 -19.32 -15.79 -0.02
CA PHE A 133 -19.10 -14.75 0.98
C PHE A 133 -19.12 -13.35 0.38
N TYR A 134 -19.59 -12.38 1.16
CA TYR A 134 -19.23 -10.99 0.96
C TYR A 134 -17.77 -10.81 1.37
N SER A 135 -16.90 -10.43 0.44
CA SER A 135 -15.44 -10.38 0.68
C SER A 135 -14.75 -9.19 0.03
N ASP A 136 -15.52 -8.24 -0.48
CA ASP A 136 -15.01 -7.01 -1.08
C ASP A 136 -15.81 -5.83 -0.54
N TYR A 137 -15.18 -5.01 0.28
CA TYR A 137 -15.82 -4.07 1.19
C TYR A 137 -15.48 -2.64 0.84
N THR A 138 -16.50 -1.81 0.65
CA THR A 138 -16.35 -0.36 0.54
C THR A 138 -16.63 0.27 1.90
N PHE A 139 -15.71 1.12 2.33
CA PHE A 139 -15.77 1.79 3.62
C PHE A 139 -15.63 3.31 3.45
N GLY A 140 -16.20 4.04 4.41
CA GLY A 140 -16.23 5.49 4.42
C GLY A 140 -15.84 6.06 5.77
N VAL A 141 -15.53 7.35 5.75
CA VAL A 141 -15.27 8.18 6.93
C VAL A 141 -16.34 9.27 7.00
N TRP A 142 -16.53 9.86 8.17
CA TRP A 142 -17.49 10.95 8.34
C TRP A 142 -17.02 12.24 7.65
N THR A 143 -17.96 13.05 7.17
CA THR A 143 -17.73 14.38 6.62
C THR A 143 -18.94 15.25 6.88
N GLY A 144 -18.76 16.57 6.94
CA GLY A 144 -19.85 17.52 7.20
C GLY A 144 -19.78 18.14 8.60
N ALA A 145 -20.72 19.03 8.89
CA ALA A 145 -20.82 19.69 10.18
C ALA A 145 -21.34 18.74 11.27
N GLU A 146 -21.02 19.05 12.52
CA GLU A 146 -21.50 18.26 13.66
C GLU A 146 -23.03 18.19 13.70
N GLY A 147 -23.59 16.99 13.71
CA GLY A 147 -25.03 16.73 13.66
C GLY A 147 -25.62 16.59 12.24
N GLU A 148 -24.86 16.93 11.20
CA GLU A 148 -25.22 16.78 9.79
C GLU A 148 -24.21 15.91 9.03
N GLU A 149 -23.46 15.06 9.75
CA GLU A 149 -22.42 14.25 9.14
C GLU A 149 -23.01 13.17 8.22
N GLU A 150 -22.36 12.97 7.08
CA GLU A 150 -22.60 11.85 6.19
C GLU A 150 -21.33 11.02 6.02
N LEU A 151 -21.49 9.73 5.70
CA LEU A 151 -20.36 8.88 5.33
C LEU A 151 -19.99 9.11 3.86
N VAL A 152 -18.70 9.33 3.61
CA VAL A 152 -18.15 9.42 2.26
C VAL A 152 -17.19 8.26 1.98
N PRO A 153 -17.36 7.51 0.86
CA PRO A 153 -16.46 6.41 0.52
C PRO A 153 -15.01 6.88 0.30
N VAL A 154 -14.06 6.20 0.92
CA VAL A 154 -12.61 6.53 0.81
C VAL A 154 -11.77 5.39 0.27
N GLY A 155 -12.30 4.18 0.23
CA GLY A 155 -11.57 3.03 -0.28
C GLY A 155 -12.40 1.76 -0.38
N LYS A 156 -11.73 0.73 -0.89
CA LYS A 156 -12.26 -0.62 -0.99
C LYS A 156 -11.17 -1.63 -0.64
N ALA A 157 -11.48 -2.62 0.18
CA ALA A 157 -10.55 -3.68 0.56
C ALA A 157 -11.19 -5.06 0.46
N TYR A 158 -10.41 -6.04 0.01
CA TYR A 158 -10.85 -7.42 -0.21
C TYR A 158 -9.98 -8.46 0.52
N PHE A 159 -9.08 -7.99 1.39
CA PHE A 159 -8.16 -8.82 2.17
C PHE A 159 -7.74 -8.10 3.47
N GLY A 160 -6.95 -8.81 4.28
CA GLY A 160 -6.44 -8.31 5.56
C GLY A 160 -7.12 -8.93 6.79
N PHE A 161 -8.09 -9.81 6.55
CA PHE A 161 -8.81 -10.58 7.57
C PHE A 161 -8.52 -12.07 7.42
N THR A 162 -8.62 -12.79 8.53
CA THR A 162 -8.61 -14.25 8.63
C THR A 162 -9.90 -14.85 8.06
N ASP A 163 -9.91 -16.17 7.84
CA ASP A 163 -11.12 -16.86 7.39
C ASP A 163 -12.23 -16.84 8.45
N GLU A 164 -11.88 -16.68 9.73
CA GLU A 164 -12.87 -16.55 10.82
C GLU A 164 -13.49 -15.15 10.84
N GLU A 165 -12.66 -14.10 10.73
CA GLU A 165 -13.15 -12.73 10.57
C GLU A 165 -14.01 -12.58 9.32
N LEU A 166 -13.67 -13.25 8.21
CA LEU A 166 -14.51 -13.26 7.00
C LEU A 166 -15.94 -13.74 7.30
N LYS A 167 -16.11 -14.79 8.11
CA LYS A 167 -17.45 -15.27 8.50
C LYS A 167 -18.19 -14.27 9.38
N GLN A 168 -17.48 -13.61 10.30
CA GLN A 168 -18.05 -12.59 11.16
C GLN A 168 -18.57 -11.40 10.34
N ILE A 169 -17.76 -10.89 9.40
CA ILE A 169 -18.16 -9.80 8.52
C ILE A 169 -19.32 -10.23 7.62
N ASP A 170 -19.27 -11.44 7.04
CA ASP A 170 -20.35 -11.95 6.19
C ASP A 170 -21.68 -12.06 6.94
N LYS A 171 -21.66 -12.54 8.19
CA LYS A 171 -22.84 -12.54 9.07
C LYS A 171 -23.34 -11.12 9.32
N TYR A 172 -22.45 -10.21 9.72
CA TYR A 172 -22.81 -8.81 9.95
C TYR A 172 -23.47 -8.16 8.72
N VAL A 173 -22.89 -8.34 7.54
CA VAL A 173 -23.43 -7.83 6.27
C VAL A 173 -24.83 -8.37 6.00
N ARG A 174 -25.08 -9.65 6.24
CA ARG A 174 -26.41 -10.26 6.03
C ARG A 174 -27.44 -9.70 6.99
N ASP A 175 -27.07 -9.58 8.26
CA ASP A 175 -27.96 -9.11 9.33
C ASP A 175 -28.26 -7.61 9.22
N ASN A 176 -27.36 -6.84 8.60
CA ASN A 176 -27.45 -5.37 8.49
C ASN A 176 -27.65 -4.85 7.06
N THR A 177 -28.02 -5.70 6.10
CA THR A 177 -28.34 -5.25 4.74
C THR A 177 -29.58 -4.36 4.75
N ILE A 178 -29.47 -3.15 4.18
CA ILE A 178 -30.61 -2.26 3.93
C ILE A 178 -31.08 -2.38 2.48
N GLU A 179 -30.15 -2.36 1.53
CA GLU A 179 -30.47 -2.36 0.10
C GLU A 179 -29.65 -3.40 -0.69
N ARG A 180 -30.17 -3.81 -1.85
CA ARG A 180 -29.57 -4.85 -2.69
C ARG A 180 -29.41 -4.35 -4.13
N PHE A 181 -28.17 -4.35 -4.61
CA PHE A 181 -27.81 -3.94 -5.97
C PHE A 181 -27.06 -5.08 -6.66
N GLY A 182 -27.79 -6.05 -7.19
CA GLY A 182 -27.20 -7.27 -7.78
C GLY A 182 -26.30 -8.00 -6.76
N PRO A 183 -24.98 -8.13 -7.00
CA PRO A 183 -24.05 -8.78 -6.07
C PRO A 183 -23.63 -7.90 -4.88
N VAL A 184 -24.01 -6.61 -4.89
CA VAL A 184 -23.64 -5.63 -3.86
C VAL A 184 -24.77 -5.48 -2.83
N ARG A 185 -24.40 -5.28 -1.58
CA ARG A 185 -25.28 -4.95 -0.46
C ARG A 185 -24.90 -3.59 0.10
N SER A 186 -25.89 -2.74 0.31
CA SER A 186 -25.76 -1.58 1.20
C SER A 186 -25.98 -2.06 2.62
N VAL A 187 -25.08 -1.69 3.53
CA VAL A 187 -25.07 -2.11 4.93
C VAL A 187 -25.44 -0.90 5.79
N ARG A 188 -26.20 -1.13 6.86
CA ARG A 188 -26.54 -0.10 7.84
C ARG A 188 -25.28 0.56 8.37
N ALA A 189 -25.16 1.86 8.12
CA ALA A 189 -24.01 2.69 8.41
C ALA A 189 -24.52 4.11 8.71
N ASP A 190 -24.99 4.31 9.94
CA ASP A 190 -25.42 5.58 10.51
C ASP A 190 -24.61 5.84 11.80
N ARG A 191 -24.84 6.98 12.47
CA ARG A 191 -24.04 7.38 13.64
C ARG A 191 -24.11 6.36 14.78
N ASP A 192 -25.26 5.73 14.96
CA ASP A 192 -25.51 4.82 16.08
C ASP A 192 -25.26 3.35 15.69
N ASN A 193 -25.27 3.04 14.40
CA ASN A 193 -25.18 1.68 13.87
C ASN A 193 -24.19 1.60 12.71
N GLY A 194 -23.13 0.81 12.88
CA GLY A 194 -22.19 0.51 11.81
C GLY A 194 -21.04 -0.34 12.30
N LEU A 195 -20.42 -1.10 11.40
CA LEU A 195 -19.20 -1.84 11.70
C LEU A 195 -18.00 -0.97 11.35
N VAL A 196 -17.24 -0.58 12.38
CA VAL A 196 -15.97 0.12 12.20
C VAL A 196 -14.86 -0.88 11.88
N LEU A 197 -14.06 -0.53 10.88
CA LEU A 197 -12.91 -1.27 10.40
C LEU A 197 -11.68 -0.39 10.56
N GLU A 198 -10.65 -0.89 11.24
CA GLU A 198 -9.33 -0.28 11.18
C GLU A 198 -8.73 -0.66 9.81
N VAL A 199 -8.53 0.33 8.94
CA VAL A 199 -8.01 0.15 7.59
C VAL A 199 -6.59 0.65 7.53
N ALA A 200 -5.67 -0.25 7.16
CA ALA A 200 -4.27 0.08 6.91
C ALA A 200 -4.03 0.38 5.42
N PHE A 201 -3.21 1.39 5.11
CA PHE A 201 -2.90 1.79 3.73
C PHE A 201 -1.49 2.37 3.59
N GLU A 202 -0.95 2.34 2.36
CA GLU A 202 0.43 2.80 2.08
C GLU A 202 0.54 4.31 1.84
N GLY A 203 -0.57 4.97 1.47
CA GLY A 203 -0.61 6.40 1.23
C GLY A 203 -1.90 6.84 0.53
N LEU A 204 -2.02 8.14 0.25
CA LEU A 204 -3.20 8.74 -0.37
C LEU A 204 -2.81 9.52 -1.63
N ASN A 205 -3.75 9.63 -2.55
CA ASN A 205 -3.68 10.54 -3.69
C ASN A 205 -4.91 11.45 -3.72
N ARG A 206 -4.76 12.70 -4.17
CA ARG A 206 -5.92 13.54 -4.52
C ARG A 206 -6.68 12.92 -5.69
N SER A 207 -8.00 12.97 -5.64
CA SER A 207 -8.86 12.39 -6.66
C SER A 207 -10.07 13.26 -6.98
N THR A 208 -10.24 13.62 -8.25
CA THR A 208 -11.44 14.32 -8.74
C THR A 208 -12.60 13.36 -9.06
N ARG A 209 -12.38 12.05 -8.98
CA ARG A 209 -13.38 11.01 -9.30
C ARG A 209 -14.19 10.54 -8.10
N HIS A 210 -13.62 10.61 -6.90
CA HIS A 210 -14.26 10.15 -5.68
C HIS A 210 -14.86 11.35 -4.94
N LYS A 211 -16.08 11.21 -4.41
CA LYS A 211 -16.78 12.26 -3.64
C LYS A 211 -15.94 12.77 -2.46
N SER A 212 -15.15 11.88 -1.85
CA SER A 212 -14.23 12.19 -0.75
C SER A 212 -13.02 13.05 -1.14
N GLY A 213 -12.76 13.25 -2.44
CA GLY A 213 -11.57 13.97 -2.90
C GLY A 213 -10.27 13.17 -2.78
N VAL A 214 -10.31 11.94 -2.28
CA VAL A 214 -9.12 11.11 -1.99
C VAL A 214 -9.21 9.73 -2.65
N ALA A 215 -8.05 9.11 -2.88
CA ALA A 215 -7.93 7.73 -3.31
C ALA A 215 -6.84 7.01 -2.49
N MET A 216 -7.26 6.02 -1.71
CA MET A 216 -6.38 5.23 -0.84
C MET A 216 -5.54 4.22 -1.63
N ARG A 217 -4.24 4.15 -1.34
CA ARG A 217 -3.30 3.21 -1.98
C ARG A 217 -3.16 1.94 -1.16
N PHE A 218 -3.47 0.81 -1.80
CA PHE A 218 -3.39 -0.54 -1.21
C PHE A 218 -4.05 -0.67 0.16
N PRO A 219 -5.31 -0.22 0.32
CA PRO A 219 -6.05 -0.45 1.56
C PRO A 219 -6.20 -1.94 1.85
N ARG A 220 -6.08 -2.28 3.13
CA ARG A 220 -6.41 -3.59 3.69
C ARG A 220 -7.07 -3.42 5.04
N ILE A 221 -7.95 -4.36 5.40
CA ILE A 221 -8.48 -4.40 6.76
C ILE A 221 -7.34 -4.83 7.67
N SER A 222 -7.05 -4.03 8.70
CA SER A 222 -6.06 -4.32 9.74
C SER A 222 -6.71 -5.11 10.87
N ARG A 223 -7.90 -4.64 11.29
CA ARG A 223 -8.65 -5.19 12.42
C ARG A 223 -10.14 -4.83 12.34
N LEU A 224 -11.01 -5.70 12.84
CA LEU A 224 -12.42 -5.39 13.07
C LEU A 224 -12.58 -4.67 14.42
N ARG A 225 -13.14 -3.46 14.40
CA ARG A 225 -13.28 -2.61 15.59
C ARG A 225 -14.66 -2.74 16.22
N TRP A 226 -14.99 -3.94 16.68
CA TRP A 226 -16.25 -4.20 17.42
C TRP A 226 -16.34 -3.38 18.71
N ASP A 227 -15.20 -2.92 19.22
CA ASP A 227 -15.06 -2.05 20.38
C ASP A 227 -15.41 -0.59 20.10
N LYS A 228 -15.49 -0.17 18.83
CA LYS A 228 -15.65 1.24 18.45
C LYS A 228 -17.02 1.49 17.82
N PRO A 229 -17.84 2.40 18.38
CA PRO A 229 -19.11 2.79 17.78
C PRO A 229 -18.90 3.60 16.50
N ALA A 230 -19.90 3.60 15.61
CA ALA A 230 -19.77 4.20 14.28
C ALA A 230 -19.49 5.71 14.32
N ASN A 231 -20.11 6.45 15.23
CA ASN A 231 -19.86 7.88 15.45
C ASN A 231 -18.43 8.24 15.91
N GLU A 232 -17.62 7.27 16.37
CA GLU A 232 -16.21 7.46 16.74
C GLU A 232 -15.24 7.05 15.61
N ALA A 233 -15.75 6.69 14.44
CA ALA A 233 -14.93 6.53 13.25
C ALA A 233 -14.32 7.87 12.81
N ASP A 234 -13.21 7.80 12.08
CA ASP A 234 -12.49 8.99 11.65
C ASP A 234 -13.32 9.85 10.69
N HIS A 235 -12.92 11.12 10.59
CA HIS A 235 -13.45 12.08 9.63
C HIS A 235 -12.52 12.28 8.43
N ILE A 236 -13.05 12.86 7.35
CA ILE A 236 -12.30 13.08 6.11
C ILE A 236 -11.07 13.98 6.32
N GLU A 237 -11.12 14.89 7.28
CA GLU A 237 -10.04 15.78 7.68
C GLU A 237 -8.79 14.99 8.13
N THR A 238 -8.98 13.84 8.81
CA THR A 238 -7.89 12.93 9.21
C THR A 238 -7.10 12.45 7.98
N LEU A 239 -7.79 12.14 6.88
CA LEU A 239 -7.14 11.71 5.64
C LEU A 239 -6.57 12.89 4.84
N GLN A 240 -7.23 14.05 4.86
CA GLN A 240 -6.73 15.24 4.18
C GLN A 240 -5.43 15.74 4.79
N ALA A 241 -5.28 15.70 6.12
CA ALA A 241 -4.05 16.07 6.81
C ALA A 241 -2.83 15.21 6.41
N LEU A 242 -3.05 14.00 5.86
CA LEU A 242 -1.99 13.13 5.34
C LEU A 242 -1.57 13.48 3.90
N LEU A 243 -2.38 14.23 3.15
CA LEU A 243 -2.06 14.65 1.78
C LEU A 243 -1.17 15.90 1.73
N ASP A 244 -1.10 16.65 2.83
CA ASP A 244 -0.36 17.91 2.93
C ASP A 244 1.05 17.74 3.53
N ARG A 245 1.50 16.49 3.74
CA ARG A 245 2.84 16.10 4.19
C ARG A 245 3.69 15.58 3.03
#